data_AF-A0A495HW10-F1
#
_entry.id   AF-A0A495HW10-F1
#
_cell.length_a   1.000
_cell.length_b   1.000
_cell.length_c   1.000
_cell.angle_alpha   90.00
_cell.angle_beta   90.00
_cell.angle_gamma   90.00
#
_symmetry.space_group_name_H-M   'P 1'
#
loop_
_entity.id
_entity.type
_entity.pdbx_description
1 polymer ?
#
loop_
_entity_poly.entity_id
_entity_poly.type
_entity_poly.pdbx_seq_one_letter_code
_entity_poly.pdbx_strand_id
1 'polypeptide(L)'
;MPECQIVITSTWRLEQAYEDLLERFSPDIAAMIEGVTPRYCDLTNVPNTLVGYEREAECHAWLWANDVPHRRWVAVDDRSWLYRPFCKSLFLVDGRTGLTQATGSQLTARLQTTL
;
A
#
# COMPACT_ATOMS: atom_id res chain seq x y z
N MET A 1 -16.07 8.43 5.54
CA MET A 1 -14.80 8.73 4.84
C MET A 1 -15.16 8.87 3.36
N PRO A 2 -14.59 9.81 2.58
CA PRO A 2 -14.69 9.71 1.13
C PRO A 2 -14.20 8.32 0.70
N GLU A 3 -14.70 7.82 -0.44
CA GLU A 3 -14.45 6.47 -0.96
C GLU A 3 -12.94 6.17 -1.01
N CYS A 4 -12.43 5.53 0.05
CA CYS A 4 -11.03 5.15 0.14
C CYS A 4 -10.90 3.79 -0.55
N GLN A 5 -9.98 3.71 -1.50
CA GLN A 5 -9.66 2.47 -2.19
C GLN A 5 -8.45 1.81 -1.52
N ILE A 6 -8.52 0.51 -1.33
CA ILE A 6 -7.46 -0.28 -0.71
C ILE A 6 -6.77 -1.11 -1.79
N VAL A 7 -5.44 -1.16 -1.74
CA VAL A 7 -4.63 -2.02 -2.61
C VAL A 7 -3.70 -2.84 -1.74
N ILE A 8 -3.67 -4.16 -1.96
CA ILE A 8 -2.82 -5.06 -1.17
C ILE A 8 -1.39 -5.05 -1.75
N THR A 9 -0.42 -4.77 -0.88
CA THR A 9 1.00 -4.80 -1.22
C THR A 9 1.81 -5.82 -0.40
N SER A 10 1.12 -6.60 0.46
CA SER A 10 1.72 -7.69 1.23
C SER A 10 2.42 -8.72 0.34
N THR A 11 3.44 -9.40 0.88
CA THR A 11 4.10 -10.53 0.19
C THR A 11 3.15 -11.71 -0.02
N TRP A 12 2.04 -11.80 0.70
CA TRP A 12 1.05 -12.88 0.51
C TRP A 12 0.48 -12.90 -0.91
N ARG A 13 0.38 -11.74 -1.58
CA ARG A 13 -0.06 -11.65 -2.99
C ARG A 13 0.88 -12.35 -3.98
N LEU A 14 2.09 -12.70 -3.55
CA LEU A 14 3.07 -13.40 -4.38
C LEU A 14 2.78 -14.91 -4.42
N GLU A 15 2.03 -15.43 -3.46
CA GLU A 15 1.86 -16.86 -3.24
C GLU A 15 0.38 -17.28 -3.21
N GLN A 16 -0.53 -16.36 -2.91
CA GLN A 16 -1.97 -16.61 -2.76
C GLN A 16 -2.76 -15.97 -3.89
N ALA A 17 -3.87 -16.61 -4.25
CA ALA A 17 -4.84 -16.05 -5.20
C ALA A 17 -5.49 -14.80 -4.61
N TYR A 18 -5.98 -13.91 -5.48
CA TYR A 18 -6.57 -12.65 -5.03
C TYR A 18 -7.79 -12.88 -4.15
N GLU A 19 -8.61 -13.86 -4.49
CA GLU A 19 -9.82 -14.26 -3.78
C GLU A 19 -9.49 -14.72 -2.36
N ASP A 20 -8.45 -15.53 -2.18
CA ASP A 20 -7.98 -15.99 -0.87
C ASP A 20 -7.49 -14.83 0.02
N LEU A 21 -6.96 -13.76 -0.59
CA LEU A 21 -6.57 -12.57 0.14
C LEU A 21 -7.77 -11.80 0.68
N LEU A 22 -8.86 -11.72 -0.11
CA LEU A 22 -10.07 -11.00 0.28
C LEU A 22 -10.75 -11.64 1.49
N GLU A 23 -10.73 -12.97 1.59
CA GLU A 23 -11.31 -13.72 2.72
C GLU A 23 -10.68 -13.38 4.09
N ARG A 24 -9.51 -12.74 4.09
CA ARG A 24 -8.78 -12.34 5.30
C ARG A 24 -9.29 -11.02 5.89
N PHE A 25 -10.12 -10.31 5.15
CA PHE A 25 -10.69 -9.03 5.55
C PHE A 25 -12.16 -9.19 5.91
N SER A 26 -12.64 -8.31 6.79
CA SER A 26 -14.09 -8.20 7.03
C SER A 26 -14.80 -7.77 5.74
N PRO A 27 -16.07 -8.15 5.52
CA PRO A 27 -16.75 -7.91 4.24
C PRO A 27 -16.78 -6.44 3.80
N ASP A 28 -16.87 -5.52 4.75
CA ASP A 28 -16.84 -4.08 4.52
C ASP A 28 -15.47 -3.60 4.01
N ILE A 29 -14.37 -4.15 4.53
CA ILE A 29 -13.02 -3.83 4.08
C ILE A 29 -12.72 -4.53 2.75
N ALA A 30 -13.10 -5.81 2.60
CA ALA A 30 -12.91 -6.55 1.37
C ALA A 30 -13.58 -5.85 0.17
N ALA A 31 -14.76 -5.27 0.37
CA ALA A 31 -15.48 -4.50 -0.65
C ALA A 31 -14.77 -3.20 -1.08
N MET A 32 -13.80 -2.71 -0.30
CA MET A 32 -12.99 -1.53 -0.62
C MET A 32 -11.67 -1.89 -1.34
N ILE A 33 -11.34 -3.18 -1.49
CA ILE A 33 -10.09 -3.62 -2.10
C ILE A 33 -10.24 -3.63 -3.63
N GLU A 34 -9.45 -2.79 -4.30
CA GLU A 34 -9.42 -2.61 -5.76
C GLU A 34 -8.39 -3.54 -6.45
N GLY A 35 -7.64 -4.31 -5.67
CA GLY A 35 -6.69 -5.28 -6.20
C GLY A 35 -5.38 -5.33 -5.42
N VAL A 36 -4.32 -5.72 -6.15
CA VAL A 36 -2.99 -5.94 -5.60
C VAL A 36 -1.94 -5.20 -6.43
N THR A 37 -0.86 -4.75 -5.78
CA THR A 37 0.29 -4.18 -6.50
C THR A 37 1.01 -5.25 -7.35
N PRO A 38 1.59 -4.90 -8.52
CA PRO A 38 2.42 -5.83 -9.29
C PRO A 38 3.65 -6.30 -8.50
N ARG A 39 4.35 -7.33 -9.00
CA ARG A 39 5.62 -7.79 -8.41
C ARG A 39 6.75 -6.92 -8.90
N TYR A 40 7.66 -6.53 -8.01
CA TYR A 40 8.82 -5.71 -8.38
C TYR A 40 9.63 -6.29 -9.54
N CYS A 41 9.84 -7.62 -9.56
CA CYS A 41 10.61 -8.30 -10.62
C CYS A 41 9.97 -8.26 -12.00
N ASP A 42 8.66 -7.98 -12.08
CA ASP A 42 7.92 -7.92 -13.33
C ASP A 42 7.88 -6.48 -13.90
N LEU A 43 8.42 -5.50 -13.16
CA LEU A 43 8.46 -4.10 -13.56
C LEU A 43 9.56 -3.85 -14.59
N THR A 44 9.21 -3.24 -15.71
CA THR A 44 10.14 -2.99 -16.83
C THR A 44 10.75 -1.60 -16.84
N ASN A 45 10.09 -0.60 -16.22
CA ASN A 45 10.49 0.81 -16.26
C ASN A 45 10.56 1.44 -14.87
N VAL A 46 11.29 0.80 -13.94
CA VAL A 46 11.48 1.35 -12.59
C VAL A 46 12.40 2.57 -12.67
N PRO A 47 11.98 3.77 -12.19
CA PRO A 47 12.86 4.93 -12.14
C PRO A 47 14.11 4.64 -11.31
N ASN A 48 15.28 5.15 -11.73
CA ASN A 48 16.54 4.97 -11.00
C ASN A 48 16.45 5.39 -9.52
N THR A 49 15.60 6.37 -9.20
CA THR A 49 15.37 6.83 -7.82
C THR A 49 14.62 5.84 -6.94
N LEU A 50 13.95 4.84 -7.53
CA LEU A 50 13.18 3.81 -6.83
C LEU A 50 13.88 2.44 -6.85
N VAL A 51 15.04 2.32 -7.51
CA VAL A 51 15.85 1.11 -7.46
C VAL A 51 16.33 0.88 -6.02
N GLY A 52 16.02 -0.30 -5.47
CA GLY A 52 16.28 -0.65 -4.07
C GLY A 52 15.17 -0.28 -3.09
N TYR A 53 14.09 0.35 -3.57
CA TYR A 53 12.89 0.70 -2.79
C TYR A 53 11.67 -0.01 -3.37
N GLU A 54 11.71 -1.34 -3.30
CA GLU A 54 10.85 -2.23 -4.09
C GLU A 54 9.36 -1.96 -3.88
N ARG A 55 8.92 -1.82 -2.62
CA ARG A 55 7.52 -1.64 -2.28
C ARG A 55 6.99 -0.29 -2.74
N GLU A 56 7.81 0.77 -2.65
CA GLU A 56 7.45 2.08 -3.20
C GLU A 56 7.32 2.03 -4.73
N ALA A 57 8.21 1.32 -5.41
CA ALA A 57 8.13 1.12 -6.86
C ALA A 57 6.87 0.34 -7.28
N GLU A 58 6.50 -0.71 -6.54
CA GLU A 58 5.27 -1.49 -6.75
C GLU A 58 4.01 -0.61 -6.61
N CYS A 59 3.95 0.27 -5.60
CA CYS A 59 2.86 1.23 -5.41
C CYS A 59 2.77 2.21 -6.59
N HIS A 60 3.89 2.79 -7.02
CA HIS A 60 3.91 3.69 -8.18
C HIS A 60 3.49 2.99 -9.47
N ALA A 61 3.95 1.75 -9.68
CA ALA A 61 3.56 0.94 -10.83
C ALA A 61 2.05 0.67 -10.87
N TRP A 62 1.43 0.38 -9.72
CA TRP A 62 -0.02 0.22 -9.63
C TRP A 62 -0.75 1.52 -9.99
N LEU A 63 -0.32 2.67 -9.45
CA LEU A 63 -0.94 3.96 -9.76
C LEU A 63 -0.84 4.33 -11.25
N TRP A 64 0.29 4.05 -11.90
CA TRP A 64 0.46 4.26 -13.33
C TRP A 64 -0.41 3.33 -14.17
N ALA A 65 -0.45 2.03 -13.82
CA ALA A 65 -1.25 1.04 -14.54
C ALA A 65 -2.75 1.31 -14.48
N ASN A 66 -3.22 2.02 -13.44
CA ASN A 66 -4.61 2.38 -13.23
C ASN A 66 -4.93 3.83 -13.62
N ASP A 67 -4.05 4.51 -14.37
CA ASP A 67 -4.22 5.90 -14.85
C ASP A 67 -4.52 6.92 -13.74
N VAL A 68 -3.97 6.70 -12.54
CA VAL A 68 -4.15 7.56 -11.38
C VAL A 68 -2.82 7.98 -10.71
N PRO A 69 -1.77 8.33 -11.46
CA PRO A 69 -0.46 8.66 -10.89
C PRO A 69 -0.45 9.89 -9.98
N HIS A 70 -1.46 10.75 -10.11
CA HIS A 70 -1.62 11.98 -9.35
C HIS A 70 -2.37 11.77 -8.02
N ARG A 71 -2.99 10.59 -7.82
CA ARG A 71 -3.72 10.32 -6.58
C ARG A 71 -2.75 10.23 -5.41
N ARG A 72 -3.11 10.91 -4.32
CA ARG A 72 -2.40 10.78 -3.05
C ARG A 72 -2.70 9.40 -2.47
N TRP A 73 -1.69 8.80 -1.86
CA TRP A 73 -1.79 7.46 -1.28
C TRP A 73 -0.98 7.38 0.01
N VAL A 74 -1.33 6.41 0.84
CA VAL A 74 -0.60 6.09 2.06
C VAL A 74 -0.41 4.57 2.11
N ALA A 75 0.84 4.10 2.24
CA ALA A 75 1.13 2.71 2.58
C ALA A 75 1.10 2.54 4.10
N VAL A 76 0.42 1.50 4.57
CA VAL A 76 0.52 1.02 5.95
C VAL A 76 1.42 -0.21 5.91
N ASP A 77 2.66 -0.08 6.40
CA ASP A 77 3.69 -1.10 6.25
C ASP A 77 4.66 -1.08 7.44
N ASP A 78 5.27 -2.20 7.76
CA ASP A 78 6.24 -2.37 8.85
C ASP A 78 7.71 -2.36 8.38
N ARG A 79 7.95 -2.39 7.06
CA ARG A 79 9.29 -2.50 6.46
C ARG A 79 9.75 -1.19 5.85
N SER A 80 10.21 -0.27 6.69
CA SER A 80 10.66 1.06 6.26
C SER A 80 11.73 1.05 5.16
N TRP A 81 12.61 0.05 5.12
CA TRP A 81 13.70 -0.07 4.13
C TRP A 81 13.23 -0.40 2.71
N LEU A 82 11.96 -0.75 2.50
CA LEU A 82 11.40 -0.94 1.16
C LEU A 82 10.88 0.36 0.51
N TYR A 83 11.07 1.49 1.21
CA TYR A 83 10.68 2.83 0.80
C TYR A 83 11.88 3.77 0.88
N ARG A 84 11.85 4.86 0.11
CA ARG A 84 12.90 5.88 0.18
C ARG A 84 12.98 6.48 1.59
N PRO A 85 14.17 6.95 2.02
CA PRO A 85 14.29 7.75 3.23
C PRO A 85 13.29 8.90 3.23
N PHE A 86 12.57 9.07 4.35
CA PHE A 86 11.57 10.11 4.53
C PHE A 86 10.38 10.05 3.54
N CYS A 87 10.04 8.86 3.03
CA CYS A 87 8.89 8.66 2.16
C CYS A 87 7.59 9.15 2.81
N LYS A 88 7.05 10.26 2.30
CA LYS A 88 5.83 10.89 2.83
C LYS A 88 4.55 10.07 2.61
N SER A 89 4.61 9.01 1.82
CA SER A 89 3.48 8.08 1.64
C SER A 89 3.53 6.92 2.63
N LEU A 90 4.65 6.68 3.33
CA LEU A 90 4.75 5.59 4.30
C LEU A 90 4.16 5.99 5.65
N PHE A 91 3.16 5.24 6.13
CA PHE A 91 2.70 5.17 7.50
C PHE A 91 3.29 3.91 8.13
N LEU A 92 4.41 4.08 8.83
CA LEU A 92 5.14 2.97 9.46
C LEU A 92 4.34 2.44 10.65
N VAL A 93 4.10 1.13 10.66
CA VAL A 93 3.54 0.40 11.81
C VAL A 93 4.57 -0.55 12.40
N ASP A 94 4.32 -1.01 13.62
CA ASP A 94 5.16 -2.03 14.25
C ASP A 94 4.80 -3.41 13.68
N GLY A 95 5.78 -4.16 13.18
CA GLY A 95 5.54 -5.46 12.54
C GLY A 95 5.01 -6.57 13.46
N ARG A 96 5.10 -6.40 14.78
CA ARG A 96 4.59 -7.38 15.76
C ARG A 96 3.12 -7.15 16.09
N THR A 97 2.68 -5.89 16.03
CA THR A 97 1.34 -5.46 16.46
C THR A 97 0.47 -4.95 15.31
N GLY A 98 1.09 -4.60 14.18
CA GLY A 98 0.41 -4.07 13.00
C GLY A 98 -0.29 -2.74 13.25
N LEU A 99 -1.38 -2.53 12.50
CA LEU A 99 -2.28 -1.40 12.71
C LEU A 99 -3.18 -1.66 13.92
N THR A 100 -3.02 -0.85 14.95
CA THR A 100 -3.80 -0.89 16.19
C THR A 100 -4.85 0.23 16.21
N GLN A 101 -5.80 0.21 17.14
CA GLN A 101 -6.79 1.28 17.29
C GLN A 101 -6.14 2.68 17.49
N ALA A 102 -5.07 2.73 18.31
CA ALA A 102 -4.35 3.97 18.56
C ALA A 102 -3.66 4.50 17.30
N THR A 103 -2.97 3.64 16.54
CA THR A 103 -2.31 4.02 15.28
C THR A 103 -3.32 4.27 14.16
N GLY A 104 -4.46 3.60 14.16
CA GLY A 104 -5.58 3.85 13.24
C GLY A 104 -6.17 5.26 13.38
N SER A 105 -6.21 5.80 14.59
CA SER A 105 -6.62 7.20 14.82
C SER A 105 -5.62 8.19 14.21
N GLN A 106 -4.33 7.89 14.28
CA GLN A 106 -3.28 8.70 13.65
C GLN A 106 -3.32 8.60 12.12
N LEU A 107 -3.55 7.40 11.58
CA LEU A 107 -3.75 7.19 10.14
C LEU A 107 -4.95 8.01 9.64
N THR A 108 -6.05 7.99 10.37
CA THR A 108 -7.25 8.77 10.04
C THR A 108 -6.95 10.27 9.98
N ALA A 109 -6.26 10.81 10.98
CA ALA A 109 -5.85 12.22 10.98
C ALA A 109 -4.91 12.56 9.81
N ARG A 110 -4.02 11.64 9.45
CA ARG A 110 -3.14 11.78 8.28
C ARG A 110 -3.92 11.81 6.97
N LEU A 111 -4.91 10.93 6.81
CA LEU A 111 -5.75 10.90 5.61
C LEU A 111 -6.58 12.19 5.49
N GLN A 112 -7.08 12.75 6.60
CA GLN A 112 -7.84 14.01 6.59
C GLN A 112 -6.99 15.25 6.28
N THR A 113 -5.71 15.25 6.63
CA THR A 113 -4.79 16.36 6.31
C THR A 113 -4.15 16.24 4.93
N THR A 114 -4.25 15.05 4.34
CA THR A 114 -3.71 14.71 3.01
C THR A 114 -4.80 14.68 1.94
N LEU A 115 -6.08 14.87 2.26
CA LEU A 115 -7.17 15.10 1.30
C LEU A 115 -7.45 16.60 1.23
#